data_AF-A0A1M5ET69-F1
#
_entry.id   AF-A0A1M5ET69-F1
#
_cell.length_a   1.000
_cell.length_b   1.000
_cell.length_c   1.000
_cell.angle_alpha   90.00
_cell.angle_beta   90.00
_cell.angle_gamma   90.00
#
_symmetry.space_group_name_H-M   'P 1'
#
loop_
_entity.id
_entity.type
_entity.pdbx_description
1 polymer ?
#
loop_
_entity_poly.entity_id
_entity_poly.type
_entity_poly.pdbx_seq_one_letter_code
_entity_poly.pdbx_strand_id
1 'polypeptide(L)'
;MSHSAARLAAVTVGASAVLLGLAAPALAAPPTIERVQVDETFADEFLSEECGVDVTTTVVGHVTFRTFGRDGTGPTVLTTVNLSITATAGDNTIRFRNVGADLERRTSDGDLILSVIGQVPFDFNGVFKINLTTGEWVHVPGALRPDDLAEACAILTA
;
A
#
# COMPACT_ATOMS: atom_id res chain seq x y z
N MET A 1 -25.12 87.88 -30.54
CA MET A 1 -25.13 88.01 -29.06
C MET A 1 -25.33 86.61 -28.51
N SER A 2 -24.56 85.98 -27.64
CA SER A 2 -23.38 86.30 -26.83
C SER A 2 -23.03 84.97 -26.12
N HIS A 3 -21.74 84.62 -26.04
CA HIS A 3 -21.06 83.79 -25.01
C HIS A 3 -21.74 82.50 -24.46
N SER A 4 -21.16 81.31 -24.70
CA SER A 4 -20.21 80.62 -23.78
C SER A 4 -20.89 79.36 -23.20
N ALA A 5 -20.28 78.26 -22.78
CA ALA A 5 -18.91 77.77 -22.66
C ALA A 5 -19.00 76.24 -22.53
N ALA A 6 -17.89 75.56 -22.82
CA ALA A 6 -17.71 74.12 -22.72
C ALA A 6 -18.00 73.54 -21.32
N ARG A 7 -18.52 72.32 -21.28
CA ARG A 7 -18.30 71.37 -20.16
C ARG A 7 -18.00 69.99 -20.74
N LEU A 8 -16.75 69.56 -20.55
CA LEU A 8 -16.30 68.18 -20.71
C LEU A 8 -17.15 67.29 -19.77
N ALA A 9 -17.72 66.22 -20.31
CA ALA A 9 -18.13 65.06 -19.52
C ALA A 9 -17.29 63.87 -19.96
N ALA A 10 -16.52 63.35 -19.01
CA ALA A 10 -15.52 62.33 -19.18
C ALA A 10 -16.13 60.99 -19.67
N VAL A 11 -15.45 60.39 -20.65
CA VAL A 11 -15.69 59.02 -21.11
C VAL A 11 -15.13 58.07 -20.05
N THR A 12 -15.99 57.40 -19.28
CA THR A 12 -15.60 56.25 -18.46
C THR A 12 -15.58 55.00 -19.33
N VAL A 13 -14.40 54.66 -19.85
CA VAL A 13 -14.13 53.31 -20.40
C VAL A 13 -14.14 52.32 -19.24
N GLY A 14 -15.22 51.55 -19.12
CA GLY A 14 -15.32 50.45 -18.17
C GLY A 14 -14.36 49.33 -18.55
N ALA A 15 -13.20 49.28 -17.89
CA ALA A 15 -12.29 48.16 -17.98
C ALA A 15 -12.86 46.97 -17.19
N SER A 16 -13.56 46.06 -17.87
CA SER A 16 -13.91 44.75 -17.33
C SER A 16 -12.63 43.93 -17.17
N ALA A 17 -12.05 43.96 -15.96
CA ALA A 17 -10.95 43.07 -15.58
C ALA A 17 -11.48 41.63 -15.51
N VAL A 18 -11.21 40.85 -16.56
CA VAL A 18 -11.36 39.39 -16.54
C VAL A 18 -10.32 38.85 -15.57
N LEU A 19 -10.73 38.59 -14.33
CA LEU A 19 -9.97 37.79 -13.37
C LEU A 19 -9.93 36.35 -13.89
N LEU A 20 -8.92 36.05 -14.73
CA LEU A 20 -8.48 34.68 -14.97
C LEU A 20 -7.90 34.14 -13.66
N GLY A 21 -8.79 33.66 -12.78
CA GLY A 21 -8.42 32.89 -11.62
C GLY A 21 -7.74 31.61 -12.08
N LEU A 22 -6.41 31.63 -12.13
CA LEU A 22 -5.60 30.42 -12.21
C LEU A 22 -5.92 29.61 -10.95
N ALA A 23 -6.85 28.65 -11.07
CA ALA A 23 -7.00 27.61 -10.06
C ALA A 23 -5.67 26.86 -10.02
N ALA A 24 -4.84 27.18 -9.03
CA ALA A 24 -3.65 26.39 -8.76
C ALA A 24 -4.12 24.94 -8.58
N PRO A 25 -3.49 23.96 -9.25
CA PRO A 25 -3.85 22.56 -9.01
C PRO A 25 -3.67 22.30 -7.52
N ALA A 26 -4.75 21.91 -6.85
CA ALA A 26 -4.68 21.49 -5.45
C ALA A 26 -3.75 20.28 -5.37
N LEU A 27 -2.49 20.53 -4.99
CA LEU A 27 -1.52 19.48 -4.74
C LEU A 27 -2.10 18.59 -3.63
N ALA A 28 -2.10 17.28 -3.89
CA ALA A 28 -2.51 16.30 -2.89
C ALA A 28 -1.69 16.51 -1.62
N ALA A 29 -2.34 16.49 -0.45
CA ALA A 29 -1.60 16.37 0.79
C ALA A 29 -0.73 15.10 0.73
N PRO A 30 0.52 15.15 1.23
CA PRO A 30 1.36 13.95 1.31
C PRO A 30 0.70 12.92 2.24
N PRO A 31 0.99 11.62 2.07
CA PRO A 31 0.47 10.61 2.98
C PRO A 31 1.07 10.76 4.38
N THR A 32 0.31 10.37 5.39
CA THR A 32 0.86 10.09 6.72
C THR A 32 1.69 8.82 6.64
N ILE A 33 2.91 8.84 7.19
CA ILE A 33 3.81 7.70 7.16
C ILE A 33 4.08 7.23 8.59
N GLU A 34 3.80 5.97 8.85
CA GLU A 34 4.14 5.28 10.09
C GLU A 34 5.05 4.10 9.78
N ARG A 35 6.08 3.90 10.60
CA ARG A 35 6.99 2.77 10.45
C ARG A 35 7.11 2.05 11.78
N VAL A 36 6.75 0.77 11.77
CA VAL A 36 6.85 -0.14 12.91
C VAL A 36 8.09 -1.00 12.71
N GLN A 37 8.96 -1.02 13.71
CA GLN A 37 10.07 -1.97 13.76
C GLN A 37 9.59 -3.27 14.37
N VAL A 38 10.01 -4.39 13.81
CA VAL A 38 9.66 -5.73 14.28
C VAL A 38 10.95 -6.40 14.69
N ASP A 39 10.98 -6.91 15.92
CA ASP A 39 12.01 -7.79 16.46
C ASP A 39 11.32 -8.67 17.50
N GLU A 40 10.76 -9.77 17.01
CA GLU A 40 9.89 -10.65 17.79
C GLU A 40 10.33 -12.10 17.61
N THR A 41 10.17 -12.90 18.66
CA THR A 41 10.39 -14.34 18.64
C THR A 41 9.22 -15.02 19.30
N PHE A 42 8.65 -16.03 18.63
CA PHE A 42 7.45 -16.73 19.08
C PHE A 42 7.47 -18.21 18.66
N ALA A 43 6.66 -19.03 19.33
CA ALA A 43 6.40 -20.40 18.90
C ALA A 43 5.54 -20.36 17.63
N ASP A 44 6.02 -20.98 16.56
CA ASP A 44 5.40 -20.94 15.24
C ASP A 44 4.43 -22.11 15.09
N GLU A 45 3.17 -21.91 15.49
CA GLU A 45 2.16 -22.96 15.48
C GLU A 45 1.90 -23.51 14.06
N PHE A 46 1.95 -22.65 13.04
CA PHE A 46 1.75 -23.06 11.65
C PHE A 46 2.85 -24.01 11.17
N LEU A 47 4.11 -23.60 11.26
CA LEU A 47 5.22 -24.48 10.84
C LEU A 47 5.33 -25.71 11.75
N SER A 48 4.97 -25.58 13.03
CA SER A 48 5.01 -26.73 13.94
C SER A 48 3.98 -27.79 13.56
N GLU A 49 2.77 -27.38 13.21
CA GLU A 49 1.70 -28.27 12.74
C GLU A 49 2.05 -28.90 11.38
N GLU A 50 2.44 -28.08 10.41
CA GLU A 50 2.74 -28.54 9.04
C GLU A 50 3.96 -29.46 8.98
N CYS A 51 5.01 -29.18 9.77
CA CYS A 51 6.24 -29.97 9.76
C CYS A 51 6.29 -31.07 10.84
N GLY A 52 5.35 -31.08 11.80
CA GLY A 52 5.26 -32.09 12.86
C GLY A 52 6.37 -32.04 13.91
N VAL A 53 7.03 -30.89 14.08
CA VAL A 53 8.10 -30.64 15.05
C VAL A 53 7.91 -29.27 15.70
N ASP A 54 8.36 -29.07 16.93
CA ASP A 54 8.27 -27.75 17.56
C ASP A 54 9.17 -26.74 16.85
N VAL A 55 8.58 -25.70 16.27
CA VAL A 55 9.28 -24.63 15.56
C VAL A 55 9.19 -23.32 16.35
N THR A 56 10.33 -22.65 16.51
CA THR A 56 10.42 -21.27 16.99
C THR A 56 10.80 -20.37 15.84
N THR A 57 10.11 -19.24 15.68
CA THR A 57 10.37 -18.27 14.62
C THR A 57 10.77 -16.93 15.21
N THR A 58 11.87 -16.37 14.69
CA THR A 58 12.32 -15.00 14.94
C THR A 58 12.10 -14.15 13.69
N VAL A 59 11.43 -13.00 13.85
CA VAL A 59 11.13 -12.05 12.80
C VAL A 59 11.80 -10.72 13.10
N VAL A 60 12.63 -10.24 12.18
CA VAL A 60 13.34 -8.96 12.30
C VAL A 60 13.15 -8.12 11.05
N GLY A 61 12.76 -6.86 11.22
CA GLY A 61 12.66 -5.92 10.12
C GLY A 61 11.69 -4.80 10.41
N HIS A 62 10.88 -4.43 9.42
CA HIS A 62 9.92 -3.35 9.57
C HIS A 62 8.73 -3.48 8.63
N VAL A 63 7.65 -2.83 9.05
CA VAL A 63 6.48 -2.56 8.23
C VAL A 63 6.32 -1.04 8.15
N THR A 64 6.02 -0.51 6.97
CA THR A 64 5.75 0.91 6.78
C THR A 64 4.37 1.11 6.20
N PHE A 65 3.53 1.82 6.92
CA PHE A 65 2.18 2.21 6.52
C PHE A 65 2.21 3.62 5.94
N ARG A 66 1.57 3.80 4.80
CA ARG A 66 1.34 5.12 4.19
C ARG A 66 -0.15 5.29 3.99
N THR A 67 -0.74 6.21 4.74
CA THR A 67 -2.18 6.51 4.69
C THR A 67 -2.41 7.79 3.91
N PHE A 68 -3.19 7.70 2.84
CA PHE A 68 -3.47 8.81 1.94
C PHE A 68 -4.80 9.45 2.35
N GLY A 69 -4.76 10.70 2.83
CA GLY A 69 -5.92 11.42 3.38
C GLY A 69 -6.89 11.98 2.33
N ARG A 70 -7.22 11.21 1.27
CA ARG A 70 -8.14 11.66 0.22
C ARG A 70 -9.45 10.89 0.24
N ASP A 71 -10.54 11.65 0.20
CA ASP A 71 -11.84 11.16 -0.23
C ASP A 71 -11.87 11.04 -1.76
N GLY A 72 -12.31 9.89 -2.28
CA GLY A 72 -12.45 9.64 -3.72
C GLY A 72 -11.50 8.58 -4.28
N THR A 73 -11.23 8.64 -5.59
CA THR A 73 -10.47 7.62 -6.33
C THR A 73 -8.96 7.74 -6.08
N GLY A 74 -8.30 6.60 -5.87
CA GLY A 74 -6.85 6.51 -5.72
C GLY A 74 -6.40 5.61 -4.57
N PRO A 75 -5.09 5.59 -4.27
CA PRO A 75 -4.54 4.89 -3.12
C PRO A 75 -5.17 5.38 -1.82
N THR A 76 -5.53 4.46 -0.92
CA THR A 76 -6.01 4.76 0.43
C THR A 76 -4.95 4.39 1.46
N VAL A 77 -4.40 3.18 1.35
CA VAL A 77 -3.35 2.65 2.22
C VAL A 77 -2.31 1.92 1.38
N LEU A 78 -1.03 2.19 1.64
CA LEU A 78 0.09 1.40 1.14
C LEU A 78 0.89 0.88 2.32
N THR A 79 0.84 -0.42 2.55
CA THR A 79 1.67 -1.13 3.52
C THR A 79 2.86 -1.73 2.78
N THR A 80 4.08 -1.46 3.21
CA THR A 80 5.28 -2.12 2.65
C THR A 80 5.95 -2.94 3.73
N VAL A 81 6.18 -4.22 3.43
CA VAL A 81 6.73 -5.21 4.36
C VAL A 81 8.16 -5.54 3.95
N ASN A 82 9.05 -5.58 4.95
CA ASN A 82 10.45 -5.96 4.75
C ASN A 82 10.96 -6.66 6.01
N LEU A 83 10.77 -7.98 6.05
CA LEU A 83 11.05 -8.83 7.20
C LEU A 83 12.03 -9.95 6.84
N SER A 84 13.00 -10.18 7.72
CA SER A 84 13.83 -11.38 7.80
C SER A 84 13.17 -12.34 8.77
N ILE A 85 13.01 -13.58 8.35
CA ILE A 85 12.41 -14.62 9.17
C ILE A 85 13.41 -15.75 9.30
N THR A 86 13.66 -16.18 10.53
CA THR A 86 14.47 -17.35 10.86
C THR A 86 13.60 -18.31 11.64
N ALA A 87 13.36 -19.49 11.09
CA ALA A 87 12.63 -20.55 11.78
C ALA A 87 13.61 -21.65 12.19
N THR A 88 13.47 -22.15 13.42
CA THR A 88 14.38 -23.11 14.04
C THR A 88 13.62 -24.25 14.70
N ALA A 89 14.11 -25.47 14.54
CA ALA A 89 13.65 -26.68 15.23
C ALA A 89 14.86 -27.48 15.70
N GLY A 90 15.12 -27.51 17.02
CA GLY A 90 16.38 -28.04 17.55
C GLY A 90 17.60 -27.31 16.98
N ASP A 91 18.52 -28.04 16.35
CA ASP A 91 19.71 -27.49 15.69
C ASP A 91 19.45 -27.09 14.22
N ASN A 92 18.28 -27.42 13.67
CA ASN A 92 17.93 -27.12 12.28
C ASN A 92 17.42 -25.69 12.14
N THR A 93 17.78 -25.03 11.05
CA THR A 93 17.42 -23.62 10.80
C THR A 93 17.16 -23.37 9.33
N ILE A 94 16.07 -22.65 9.05
CA ILE A 94 15.81 -22.04 7.74
C ILE A 94 15.71 -20.53 7.86
N ARG A 95 16.07 -19.83 6.77
CA ARG A 95 15.97 -18.38 6.67
C ARG A 95 15.26 -18.01 5.40
N PHE A 96 14.28 -17.13 5.50
CA PHE A 96 13.51 -16.63 4.37
C PHE A 96 13.08 -15.18 4.61
N ARG A 97 12.42 -14.60 3.62
CA ARG A 97 12.09 -13.18 3.57
C ARG A 97 10.61 -13.01 3.27
N ASN A 98 9.96 -12.13 4.01
CA ASN A 98 8.65 -11.59 3.62
C ASN A 98 8.89 -10.15 3.16
N VAL A 99 8.78 -9.94 1.86
CA VAL A 99 9.07 -8.66 1.20
C VAL A 99 7.99 -8.38 0.17
N GLY A 100 7.38 -7.21 0.29
CA GLY A 100 6.23 -6.90 -0.54
C GLY A 100 5.54 -5.59 -0.20
N ALA A 101 4.41 -5.39 -0.85
CA ALA A 101 3.55 -4.25 -0.65
C ALA A 101 2.08 -4.62 -0.81
N ASP A 102 1.26 -4.13 0.11
CA ASP A 102 -0.18 -4.22 0.07
C ASP A 102 -0.73 -2.84 -0.25
N LEU A 103 -1.42 -2.73 -1.38
CA LEU A 103 -2.01 -1.49 -1.83
C LEU A 103 -3.53 -1.61 -1.81
N GLU A 104 -4.16 -0.86 -0.93
CA GLU A 104 -5.59 -0.57 -1.01
C GLU A 104 -5.81 0.65 -1.91
N ARG A 105 -6.70 0.49 -2.88
CA ARG A 105 -7.04 1.54 -3.85
C ARG A 105 -8.53 1.58 -4.10
N ARG A 106 -9.11 2.78 -3.98
CA ARG A 106 -10.47 3.04 -4.42
C ARG A 106 -10.52 3.30 -5.93
N THR A 107 -11.42 2.64 -6.64
CA THR A 107 -11.64 2.83 -8.08
C THR A 107 -12.50 4.05 -8.36
N SER A 108 -12.74 4.36 -9.64
CA SER A 108 -13.73 5.38 -10.05
C SER A 108 -15.16 4.97 -9.68
N ASP A 109 -15.41 3.66 -9.61
CA ASP A 109 -16.73 3.09 -9.46
C ASP A 109 -17.10 2.90 -7.98
N GLY A 110 -16.19 3.27 -7.07
CA GLY A 110 -16.39 3.26 -5.62
C GLY A 110 -15.79 2.03 -4.91
N ASP A 111 -15.52 0.95 -5.65
CA ASP A 111 -14.93 -0.29 -5.14
C ASP A 111 -13.56 -0.07 -4.49
N LEU A 112 -13.27 -0.85 -3.46
CA LEU A 112 -11.97 -0.90 -2.81
C LEU A 112 -11.23 -2.17 -3.22
N ILE A 113 -10.11 -2.02 -3.91
CA ILE A 113 -9.28 -3.14 -4.36
C ILE A 113 -8.04 -3.25 -3.49
N LEU A 114 -7.81 -4.42 -2.91
CA LEU A 114 -6.54 -4.78 -2.30
C LEU A 114 -5.67 -5.47 -3.35
N SER A 115 -4.43 -5.00 -3.49
CA SER A 115 -3.38 -5.68 -4.25
C SER A 115 -2.27 -6.08 -3.30
N VAL A 116 -2.05 -7.38 -3.09
CA VAL A 116 -0.91 -7.92 -2.35
C VAL A 116 0.18 -8.26 -3.35
N ILE A 117 1.35 -7.65 -3.19
CA ILE A 117 2.44 -7.67 -4.18
C ILE A 117 3.71 -8.18 -3.51
N GLY A 118 4.39 -9.14 -4.12
CA GLY A 118 5.69 -9.61 -3.69
C GLY A 118 5.66 -11.08 -3.28
N GLN A 119 6.43 -11.40 -2.24
CA GLN A 119 6.58 -12.76 -1.73
C GLN A 119 5.85 -12.89 -0.40
N VAL A 120 4.78 -13.69 -0.42
CA VAL A 120 4.13 -14.20 0.80
C VAL A 120 4.71 -15.60 1.04
N PRO A 121 5.53 -15.81 2.09
CA PRO A 121 6.15 -17.11 2.34
C PRO A 121 5.13 -18.24 2.36
N PHE A 122 5.44 -19.34 1.68
CA PHE A 122 4.63 -20.57 1.59
C PHE A 122 3.25 -20.44 0.93
N ASP A 123 2.88 -19.26 0.43
CA ASP A 123 1.61 -19.05 -0.27
C ASP A 123 1.87 -18.77 -1.76
N PHE A 124 2.37 -17.56 -2.09
CA PHE A 124 2.62 -17.18 -3.48
C PHE A 124 3.76 -16.18 -3.67
N ASN A 125 4.24 -16.09 -4.91
CA ASN A 125 5.08 -14.99 -5.38
C ASN A 125 4.41 -14.32 -6.60
N GLY A 126 4.18 -13.02 -6.52
CA GLY A 126 3.60 -12.25 -7.62
C GLY A 126 2.63 -11.18 -7.14
N VAL A 127 1.48 -11.10 -7.80
CA VAL A 127 0.42 -10.15 -7.44
C VAL A 127 -0.86 -10.93 -7.25
N PHE A 128 -1.50 -10.70 -6.11
CA PHE A 128 -2.86 -11.13 -5.82
C PHE A 128 -3.74 -9.88 -5.72
N LYS A 129 -4.98 -9.92 -6.26
CA LYS A 129 -5.96 -8.86 -6.10
C LYS A 129 -7.34 -9.38 -5.72
N ILE A 130 -7.95 -8.70 -4.75
CA ILE A 130 -9.33 -8.93 -4.31
C ILE A 130 -10.08 -7.60 -4.24
N ASN A 131 -11.35 -7.64 -4.63
CA ASN A 131 -12.29 -6.56 -4.38
C ASN A 131 -12.77 -6.70 -2.92
N LEU A 132 -12.31 -5.82 -2.03
CA LEU A 132 -12.71 -5.83 -0.62
C LEU A 132 -14.18 -5.43 -0.41
N THR A 133 -14.81 -4.80 -1.41
CA THR A 133 -16.23 -4.44 -1.34
C THR A 133 -17.13 -5.65 -1.62
N THR A 134 -16.77 -6.50 -2.58
CA THR A 134 -17.58 -7.67 -2.97
C THR A 134 -17.05 -9.00 -2.44
N GLY A 135 -15.78 -9.07 -2.04
CA GLY A 135 -15.07 -10.30 -1.71
C GLY A 135 -14.58 -11.09 -2.92
N GLU A 136 -14.75 -10.57 -4.15
CA GLU A 136 -14.42 -11.30 -5.37
C GLU A 136 -12.93 -11.20 -5.73
N TRP A 137 -12.38 -12.31 -6.22
CA TRP A 137 -11.03 -12.37 -6.77
C TRP A 137 -10.97 -11.59 -8.09
N VAL A 138 -10.14 -10.55 -8.12
CA VAL A 138 -9.88 -9.76 -9.33
C VAL A 138 -8.69 -10.35 -10.10
N HIS A 139 -7.71 -10.88 -9.37
CA HIS A 139 -6.57 -11.56 -9.95
C HIS A 139 -6.00 -12.57 -8.95
N VAL A 140 -5.81 -13.81 -9.39
CA VAL A 140 -5.14 -14.86 -8.63
C VAL A 140 -3.71 -15.00 -9.17
N PRO A 141 -2.68 -15.07 -8.32
CA PRO A 141 -1.32 -15.31 -8.77
C PRO A 141 -1.21 -16.69 -9.43
N GLY A 142 -0.47 -16.76 -10.53
CA GLY A 142 -0.32 -18.01 -11.30
C GLY A 142 0.62 -19.05 -10.70
N ALA A 143 1.39 -18.69 -9.66
CA ALA A 143 2.36 -19.56 -9.01
C ALA A 143 2.15 -19.56 -7.49
N LEU A 144 1.23 -20.41 -7.04
CA LEU A 144 1.24 -20.90 -5.66
C LEU A 144 2.50 -21.76 -5.48
N ARG A 145 3.16 -21.69 -4.32
CA ARG A 145 4.43 -22.40 -4.07
C ARG A 145 4.31 -23.42 -2.93
N PRO A 146 3.45 -24.44 -3.04
CA PRO A 146 3.33 -25.47 -2.00
C PRO A 146 4.63 -26.25 -1.78
N ASP A 147 5.46 -26.38 -2.82
CA ASP A 147 6.76 -27.08 -2.74
C ASP A 147 7.75 -26.37 -1.79
N ASP A 148 7.61 -25.05 -1.59
CA ASP A 148 8.48 -24.30 -0.67
C ASP A 148 8.25 -24.72 0.78
N LEU A 149 7.02 -25.10 1.15
CA LEU A 149 6.70 -25.58 2.49
C LEU A 149 7.28 -26.97 2.72
N ALA A 150 7.17 -27.86 1.73
CA ALA A 150 7.76 -29.19 1.81
C ALA A 150 9.29 -29.13 1.95
N GLU A 151 9.96 -28.25 1.21
CA GLU A 151 11.41 -28.02 1.34
C GLU A 151 11.77 -27.46 2.72
N ALA A 152 11.01 -26.49 3.23
CA ALA A 152 11.20 -25.95 4.57
C ALA A 152 11.08 -27.03 5.65
N CYS A 153 10.04 -27.86 5.59
CA CYS A 153 9.86 -28.95 6.54
C CYS A 153 10.96 -30.01 6.43
N ALA A 154 11.44 -30.32 5.23
CA ALA A 154 12.56 -31.25 5.04
C ALA A 154 13.84 -30.76 5.74
N ILE A 155 14.09 -29.45 5.76
CA ILE A 155 15.24 -28.89 6.48
C ILE A 155 15.01 -28.88 7.99
N LEU A 156 13.81 -28.48 8.45
CA LEU A 156 13.50 -28.39 9.88
C LEU A 156 13.49 -29.75 10.59
N THR A 157 13.21 -30.83 9.85
CA THR A 157 13.13 -32.21 10.37
C THR A 157 14.39 -33.06 10.12
N ALA A 158 15.45 -32.47 9.56
CA ALA A 158 16.68 -33.16 9.18
C ALA A 158 17.52 -33.68 10.37
#